data_AF-X1Q4M2-F1
#
_entry.id   AF-X1Q4M2-F1
#
_cell.length_a   1.000
_cell.length_b   1.000
_cell.length_c   1.000
_cell.angle_alpha   90.00
_cell.angle_beta   90.00
_cell.angle_gamma   90.00
#
_symmetry.space_group_name_H-M   'P 1'
#
loop_
_entity.id
_entity.type
_entity.pdbx_description
1 polymer ?
#
loop_
_entity_poly.entity_id
_entity_poly.type
_entity_poly.pdbx_seq_one_letter_code
_entity_poly.pdbx_strand_id
1 'polypeptide(L)'
;HGHNNFGLFKKQIGFISRRKKQRLEEFSKLNSDHRIMSKTDYIPYLAQYIREKYQGLNIKRADKVWLKTHNLDRYPKLRKYYNRLEQILDQFDLKLVKNFLKNHYLFEQIVSVKQQGEERVYSLRVDSICHSFISNGFISHNTEMRLSKEGQEMLKDIGKDTVDFIDNYDGTRKEPVVLPSPLPQLLLNGCLGIAVGMATNIPPHNLNEICDALIYLVEHSKADVEDVFQFVQGPDFPTGGFIYDQRGIMEAYSQGKGPILV
;
A
#
# COMPACT_ATOMS: atom_id res chain seq x y z
N HIS A 1 -2.81 23.16 3.34
CA HIS A 1 -2.28 22.75 4.64
C HIS A 1 -0.86 23.22 4.88
N GLY A 2 0.07 23.34 3.92
CA GLY A 2 1.47 23.72 4.23
C GLY A 2 1.63 25.04 5.00
N HIS A 3 1.21 26.17 4.42
CA HIS A 3 1.31 27.48 5.08
C HIS A 3 0.41 27.59 6.33
N ASN A 4 -0.84 27.14 6.25
CA ASN A 4 -1.77 27.20 7.38
C ASN A 4 -1.35 26.27 8.54
N ASN A 5 -0.80 25.09 8.25
CA ASN A 5 -0.29 24.18 9.28
C ASN A 5 1.01 24.71 9.88
N PHE A 6 1.83 25.45 9.12
CA PHE A 6 2.99 26.14 9.69
C PHE A 6 2.56 27.26 10.65
N GLY A 7 1.56 28.05 10.26
CA GLY A 7 0.94 29.06 11.14
C GLY A 7 0.31 28.44 12.39
N LEU A 8 -0.42 27.34 12.23
CA LEU A 8 -1.00 26.57 13.34
C LEU A 8 0.09 25.96 14.23
N PHE A 9 1.12 25.34 13.65
CA PHE A 9 2.27 24.81 14.39
C PHE A 9 2.94 25.90 15.20
N LYS A 10 3.23 27.07 14.60
CA LYS A 10 3.80 28.22 15.32
C LYS A 10 2.91 28.68 16.49
N LYS A 11 1.59 28.70 16.30
CA LYS A 11 0.63 29.18 17.29
C LYS A 11 0.36 28.17 18.41
N GLN A 12 0.31 26.89 18.10
CA GLN A 12 -0.18 25.84 19.01
C GLN A 12 0.93 24.96 19.60
N ILE A 13 2.06 24.79 18.91
CA ILE A 13 3.12 23.86 19.31
C ILE A 13 4.45 24.61 19.46
N GLY A 14 4.95 25.18 18.37
CA GLY A 14 6.22 25.90 18.31
C GLY A 14 7.43 25.00 18.61
N PHE A 15 8.61 25.62 18.72
CA PHE A 15 9.82 24.93 19.18
C PHE A 15 10.21 25.43 20.57
N ILE A 16 10.72 24.57 21.44
CA ILE A 16 11.24 24.99 22.76
C ILE A 16 12.55 25.78 22.59
N SER A 17 13.41 25.35 21.67
CA SER A 17 14.72 25.97 21.41
C SER A 17 14.63 27.38 20.83
N ARG A 18 15.30 28.36 21.46
CA ARG A 18 15.37 29.77 21.00
C ARG A 18 15.88 29.89 19.56
N ARG A 19 16.91 29.14 19.19
CA ARG A 19 17.47 29.11 17.82
C ARG A 19 16.43 28.65 16.78
N LYS A 20 15.65 27.61 17.10
CA LYS A 20 14.60 27.09 16.21
C LYS A 20 13.40 28.05 16.15
N LYS A 21 13.06 28.74 17.25
CA LYS A 21 12.03 29.79 17.24
C LYS A 21 12.39 30.96 16.32
N GLN A 22 13.63 31.46 16.37
CA GLN A 22 14.09 32.54 15.50
C GLN A 22 14.01 32.14 14.01
N ARG A 23 14.49 30.94 13.66
CA ARG A 23 14.33 30.41 12.29
C ARG A 23 12.87 30.27 11.86
N LEU A 24 11.99 29.85 12.77
CA LEU A 24 10.55 29.77 12.50
C LEU A 24 9.93 31.15 12.22
N GLU A 25 10.40 32.19 12.91
CA GLU A 25 9.97 33.58 12.68
C GLU A 25 10.51 34.15 11.37
N GLU A 26 11.79 33.93 11.06
CA GLU A 26 12.40 34.29 9.78
C GLU A 26 11.63 33.66 8.62
N PHE A 27 11.35 32.35 8.70
CA PHE A 27 10.59 31.62 7.68
C PHE A 27 9.14 32.10 7.56
N SER A 28 8.52 32.51 8.66
CA SER A 28 7.17 33.08 8.68
C SER A 28 7.11 34.45 8.01
N LYS A 29 8.11 35.31 8.24
CA LYS A 29 8.22 36.64 7.60
C LYS A 29 8.58 36.53 6.13
N LEU A 30 9.39 35.53 5.79
CA LEU A 30 9.66 35.17 4.41
C LEU A 30 8.33 34.80 3.72
N ASN A 31 7.51 33.92 4.28
CA ASN A 31 6.29 33.49 3.60
C ASN A 31 5.09 34.46 3.62
N SER A 32 5.14 35.58 4.37
CA SER A 32 3.98 36.49 4.52
C SER A 32 3.65 37.31 3.27
N ASP A 33 4.62 37.57 2.40
CA ASP A 33 4.43 38.45 1.24
C ASP A 33 3.93 37.73 -0.02
N HIS A 34 3.66 36.41 0.04
CA HIS A 34 3.36 35.55 -1.12
C HIS A 34 4.35 35.67 -2.29
N ARG A 35 5.52 36.31 -2.06
CA ARG A 35 6.51 36.71 -3.06
C ARG A 35 7.80 35.90 -3.00
N ILE A 36 7.80 34.74 -2.33
CA ILE A 36 9.05 34.03 -2.07
C ILE A 36 9.35 32.94 -3.09
N MET A 37 10.48 33.21 -3.75
CA MET A 37 11.39 32.37 -4.51
C MET A 37 10.78 31.46 -5.57
N SER A 38 10.40 32.10 -6.68
CA SER A 38 10.28 31.47 -8.00
C SER A 38 11.47 30.56 -8.38
N LYS A 39 12.63 30.63 -7.72
CA LYS A 39 13.79 29.77 -8.01
C LYS A 39 13.82 28.46 -7.22
N THR A 40 13.16 28.35 -6.07
CA THR A 40 13.30 27.20 -5.16
C THR A 40 11.97 26.55 -4.78
N ASP A 41 10.84 27.26 -4.84
CA ASP A 41 9.52 26.71 -4.54
C ASP A 41 8.83 26.20 -5.81
N TYR A 42 8.94 24.89 -6.05
CA TYR A 42 8.26 24.17 -7.11
C TYR A 42 7.80 22.80 -6.61
N ILE A 43 6.73 22.29 -7.20
CA ILE A 43 6.17 20.98 -6.91
C ILE A 43 7.00 19.94 -7.68
N PRO A 44 7.75 19.05 -6.99
CA PRO A 44 8.59 18.06 -7.66
C PRO A 44 7.78 17.16 -8.58
N TYR A 45 8.35 16.84 -9.75
CA TYR A 45 7.82 15.89 -10.75
C TYR A 45 6.46 16.23 -11.38
N LEU A 46 5.70 17.23 -10.88
CA LEU A 46 4.37 17.54 -11.41
C LEU A 46 4.37 17.90 -12.90
N ALA A 47 5.28 18.78 -13.32
CA ALA A 47 5.39 19.16 -14.72
C ALA A 47 5.80 17.99 -15.63
N GLN A 48 6.67 17.10 -15.13
CA GLN A 48 7.09 15.91 -15.85
C GLN A 48 5.92 14.92 -16.00
N TYR A 49 5.24 14.62 -14.89
CA TYR A 49 4.05 13.77 -14.86
C TYR A 49 2.98 14.20 -15.88
N ILE A 50 2.62 15.49 -15.87
CA ILE A 50 1.63 16.04 -16.80
C ILE A 50 2.13 15.92 -18.25
N ARG A 51 3.42 16.16 -18.52
CA ARG A 51 3.95 16.05 -19.88
C ARG A 51 3.94 14.62 -20.40
N GLU A 52 4.36 13.66 -19.57
CA GLU A 52 4.46 12.25 -19.95
C GLU A 52 3.08 11.63 -20.18
N LYS A 53 2.15 11.81 -19.22
CA LYS A 53 0.79 11.26 -19.32
C LYS A 53 0.06 11.77 -20.57
N TYR A 54 0.08 13.07 -20.82
CA TYR A 54 -0.68 13.69 -21.92
C TYR A 54 0.05 13.66 -23.27
N GLN A 55 1.32 13.28 -23.31
CA GLN A 55 2.01 13.01 -24.56
C GLN A 55 1.44 11.76 -25.26
N GLY A 56 1.11 10.72 -24.49
CA GLY A 56 0.55 9.45 -24.96
C GLY A 56 -0.93 9.50 -25.33
N LEU A 57 -1.67 10.53 -24.91
CA LEU A 57 -3.11 10.65 -25.14
C LEU A 57 -3.46 11.36 -26.46
N ASN A 58 -4.66 11.10 -26.99
CA ASN A 58 -5.16 11.73 -28.22
C ASN A 58 -5.74 13.13 -27.95
N ILE A 59 -4.88 14.07 -27.57
CA ILE A 59 -5.21 15.50 -27.39
C ILE A 59 -4.68 16.37 -28.53
N LYS A 60 -5.20 17.59 -28.69
CA LYS A 60 -4.80 18.51 -29.77
C LYS A 60 -3.29 18.75 -29.76
N ARG A 61 -2.67 18.77 -30.93
CA ARG A 61 -1.22 19.00 -31.09
C ARG A 61 -0.76 20.31 -30.43
N ALA A 62 -1.57 21.36 -30.52
CA ALA A 62 -1.31 22.65 -29.87
C ALA A 62 -1.21 22.52 -28.34
N ASP A 63 -2.05 21.68 -27.72
CA ASP A 63 -2.05 21.46 -26.28
C ASP A 63 -0.81 20.67 -25.83
N LYS A 64 -0.39 19.66 -26.62
CA LYS A 64 0.87 18.93 -26.37
C LYS A 64 2.08 19.86 -26.37
N VAL A 65 2.16 20.75 -27.36
CA VAL A 65 3.25 21.74 -27.45
C VAL A 65 3.18 22.74 -26.29
N TRP A 66 1.97 23.17 -25.92
CA TRP A 66 1.76 24.11 -24.83
C TRP A 66 2.20 23.53 -23.47
N LEU A 67 1.82 22.29 -23.15
CA LEU A 67 2.23 21.59 -21.92
C LEU A 67 3.75 21.41 -21.81
N LYS A 68 4.45 21.25 -22.95
CA LYS A 68 5.92 21.14 -22.99
C LYS A 68 6.63 22.48 -22.77
N THR A 69 6.07 23.56 -23.30
CA THR A 69 6.70 24.89 -23.27
C THR A 69 6.49 25.65 -21.97
N HIS A 70 5.49 25.26 -21.17
CA HIS A 70 5.15 25.94 -19.92
C HIS A 70 5.65 25.17 -18.69
N ASN A 71 6.13 25.90 -17.69
CA ASN A 71 6.53 25.36 -16.39
C ASN A 71 5.31 25.24 -15.48
N LEU A 72 4.79 24.00 -15.37
CA LEU A 72 3.56 23.63 -14.66
C LEU A 72 3.84 22.98 -13.30
N ASP A 73 4.88 23.44 -12.64
CA ASP A 73 5.37 22.98 -11.33
C ASP A 73 5.34 24.10 -10.28
N ARG A 74 5.21 25.37 -10.69
CA ARG A 74 5.22 26.53 -9.77
C ARG A 74 3.83 27.05 -9.49
N TYR A 75 3.50 27.32 -8.22
CA TYR A 75 2.19 27.83 -7.82
C TYR A 75 1.71 29.07 -8.58
N PRO A 76 2.52 30.12 -8.82
CA PRO A 76 2.07 31.29 -9.56
C PRO A 76 1.68 30.96 -11.01
N LYS A 77 2.41 30.02 -11.65
CA LYS A 77 2.16 29.58 -13.02
C LYS A 77 0.93 28.68 -13.09
N LEU A 78 0.78 27.75 -12.15
CA LEU A 78 -0.42 26.92 -12.03
C LEU A 78 -1.67 27.78 -11.82
N ARG A 79 -1.61 28.80 -10.96
CA ARG A 79 -2.73 29.72 -10.74
C ARG A 79 -3.03 30.53 -12.00
N LYS A 80 -2.00 31.06 -12.68
CA LYS A 80 -2.15 31.84 -13.91
C LYS A 80 -2.80 31.02 -15.04
N TYR A 81 -2.44 29.75 -15.17
CA TYR A 81 -2.89 28.90 -16.27
C TYR A 81 -4.00 27.92 -15.92
N TYR A 82 -4.61 28.04 -14.73
CA TYR A 82 -5.60 27.09 -14.25
C TYR A 82 -6.77 26.88 -15.24
N ASN A 83 -7.34 27.97 -15.78
CA ASN A 83 -8.43 27.90 -16.76
C ASN A 83 -8.02 27.19 -18.06
N ARG A 84 -6.74 27.27 -18.45
CA ARG A 84 -6.22 26.55 -19.61
C ARG A 84 -6.02 25.07 -19.30
N LEU A 85 -5.56 24.75 -18.09
CA LEU A 85 -5.39 23.37 -17.64
C LEU A 85 -6.73 22.64 -17.52
N GLU A 86 -7.80 23.33 -17.11
CA GLU A 86 -9.16 22.78 -17.05
C GLU A 86 -9.68 22.28 -18.42
N GLN A 87 -9.19 22.86 -19.52
CA GLN A 87 -9.55 22.44 -20.88
C GLN A 87 -8.76 21.23 -21.39
N ILE A 88 -7.66 20.88 -20.71
CA ILE A 88 -6.68 19.88 -21.19
C ILE A 88 -6.64 18.66 -20.27
N LEU A 89 -6.67 18.88 -18.95
CA LEU A 89 -6.50 17.84 -17.95
C LEU A 89 -7.81 17.10 -17.68
N ASP A 90 -7.71 15.81 -17.38
CA ASP A 90 -8.82 15.02 -16.86
C ASP A 90 -9.23 15.49 -15.44
N GLN A 91 -10.38 14.99 -14.99
CA GLN A 91 -10.97 15.38 -13.71
C GLN A 91 -10.07 15.06 -12.51
N PHE A 92 -9.29 13.97 -12.58
CA PHE A 92 -8.42 13.54 -11.48
C PHE A 92 -7.21 14.45 -11.35
N ASP A 93 -6.54 14.74 -12.46
CA ASP A 93 -5.37 15.61 -12.48
C ASP A 93 -5.74 17.06 -12.18
N LEU A 94 -6.89 17.52 -12.68
CA LEU A 94 -7.39 18.84 -12.33
C LEU A 94 -7.67 18.94 -10.83
N LYS A 95 -8.25 17.89 -10.22
CA LYS A 95 -8.44 17.80 -8.77
C LYS A 95 -7.12 17.82 -8.02
N LEU A 96 -6.09 17.16 -8.55
CA LEU A 96 -4.73 17.20 -7.99
C LEU A 96 -4.13 18.61 -8.05
N VAL A 97 -4.17 19.28 -9.20
CA VAL A 97 -3.69 20.67 -9.36
C VAL A 97 -4.46 21.62 -8.44
N LYS A 98 -5.79 21.46 -8.33
CA LYS A 98 -6.63 22.22 -7.42
C LYS A 98 -6.25 21.97 -5.95
N ASN A 99 -5.92 20.73 -5.59
CA ASN A 99 -5.44 20.39 -4.25
C ASN A 99 -4.13 21.11 -3.94
N PHE A 100 -3.15 21.07 -4.84
CA PHE A 100 -1.91 21.83 -4.70
C PHE A 100 -2.18 23.32 -4.50
N LEU A 101 -2.96 23.95 -5.39
CA LEU A 101 -3.29 25.38 -5.29
C LEU A 101 -4.05 25.74 -4.02
N LYS A 102 -4.91 24.86 -3.51
CA LYS A 102 -5.62 25.07 -2.24
C LYS A 102 -4.67 24.96 -1.05
N ASN A 103 -3.75 23.99 -1.09
CA ASN A 103 -3.00 23.59 0.08
C ASN A 103 -1.62 24.21 0.22
N HIS A 104 -1.03 24.72 -0.86
CA HIS A 104 0.27 25.38 -0.89
C HIS A 104 1.32 24.62 -0.06
N TYR A 105 1.60 23.38 -0.46
CA TYR A 105 2.68 22.58 0.10
C TYR A 105 4.04 23.15 -0.30
N LEU A 106 4.98 23.17 0.63
CA LEU A 106 6.36 23.55 0.40
C LEU A 106 7.19 22.28 0.24
N PHE A 107 8.06 22.25 -0.74
CA PHE A 107 8.92 21.11 -1.03
C PHE A 107 10.38 21.52 -0.93
N GLU A 108 11.17 20.75 -0.20
CA GLU A 108 12.62 20.90 -0.13
C GLU A 108 13.29 19.59 -0.55
N GLN A 109 14.41 19.71 -1.27
CA GLN A 109 15.24 18.55 -1.61
C GLN A 109 16.05 18.11 -0.39
N ILE A 110 16.12 16.79 -0.19
CA ILE A 110 17.01 16.20 0.81
C ILE A 110 18.46 16.45 0.34
N VAL A 111 19.18 17.30 1.07
CA VAL A 111 20.55 17.73 0.71
C VAL A 111 21.58 16.63 0.98
N SER A 112 21.39 15.84 2.04
CA SER A 112 22.27 14.73 2.38
C SER A 112 21.58 13.75 3.32
N VAL A 113 21.78 12.46 3.10
CA VAL A 113 21.43 11.41 4.06
C VAL A 113 22.72 10.96 4.73
N LYS A 114 22.75 10.96 6.07
CA LYS A 114 23.87 10.44 6.86
C LYS A 114 23.38 9.26 7.66
N GLN A 115 24.12 8.16 7.61
CA GLN A 115 23.88 7.02 8.47
C GLN A 115 24.37 7.40 9.88
N GLN A 116 23.44 7.75 10.77
CA GLN A 116 23.71 7.66 12.20
C GLN A 116 23.51 6.19 12.60
N GLY A 117 24.29 5.71 13.58
CA GLY A 117 24.17 4.34 14.09
C GLY A 117 22.79 4.06 14.69
N GLU A 118 22.68 3.00 15.48
CA GLU A 118 21.40 2.67 16.12
C GLU A 118 20.97 3.78 17.09
N GLU A 119 19.96 4.55 16.69
CA GLU A 119 19.30 5.53 17.55
C GLU A 119 17.91 5.04 17.90
N ARG A 120 17.52 5.25 19.17
CA ARG A 120 16.17 4.99 19.63
C ARG A 120 15.24 6.06 19.07
N VAL A 121 14.63 5.76 17.92
CA VAL A 121 13.58 6.59 17.33
C VAL A 121 12.22 6.23 17.94
N TYR A 122 11.40 7.25 18.21
CA TYR A 122 10.01 7.03 18.60
C TYR A 122 9.18 6.91 17.31
N SER A 123 8.59 5.73 17.07
CA SER A 123 7.52 5.62 16.08
C SER A 123 6.27 6.29 16.64
N LEU A 124 5.81 7.33 15.95
CA LEU A 124 4.55 8.00 16.24
C LEU A 124 3.48 7.39 15.33
N ARG A 125 2.53 6.68 15.93
CA ARG A 125 1.33 6.21 15.23
C ARG A 125 0.27 7.31 15.24
N VAL A 126 -0.12 7.76 14.07
CA VAL A 126 -1.31 8.61 13.90
C VAL A 126 -2.45 7.70 13.46
N ASP A 127 -3.54 7.66 14.23
CA ASP A 127 -4.74 6.93 13.85
C ASP A 127 -5.45 7.70 12.73
N SER A 128 -5.18 7.29 11.48
CA SER A 128 -5.64 7.97 10.27
C SER A 128 -5.86 6.96 9.16
N ILE A 129 -6.95 7.13 8.42
CA ILE A 129 -7.26 6.35 7.21
C ILE A 129 -6.21 6.61 6.11
N CYS A 130 -5.55 7.77 6.14
CA CYS A 130 -4.45 8.08 5.24
C CYS A 130 -3.11 7.68 5.87
N HIS A 131 -2.32 6.88 5.17
CA HIS A 131 -0.93 6.49 5.51
C HIS A 131 0.07 7.64 5.42
N SER A 132 -0.37 8.88 5.55
CA SER A 132 0.46 10.08 5.44
C SER A 132 0.06 11.08 6.52
N PHE A 133 1.03 11.51 7.32
CA PHE A 133 0.82 12.57 8.30
C PHE A 133 2.00 13.53 8.34
N ILE A 134 1.80 14.71 8.93
CA ILE A 134 2.85 15.71 9.05
C ILE A 134 3.56 15.51 10.38
N SER A 135 4.86 15.17 10.35
CA SER A 135 5.72 15.09 11.52
C SER A 135 6.90 16.04 11.34
N ASN A 136 7.18 16.90 12.33
CA ASN A 136 8.29 17.87 12.30
C ASN A 136 8.36 18.75 11.02
N GLY A 137 7.22 19.02 10.37
CA GLY A 137 7.18 19.82 9.13
C GLY A 137 7.39 19.03 7.83
N PHE A 138 7.57 17.71 7.90
CA PHE A 138 7.67 16.81 6.75
C PHE A 138 6.40 15.97 6.60
N ILE A 139 6.04 15.61 5.36
CA ILE A 139 5.02 14.59 5.10
C ILE A 139 5.70 13.22 5.26
N SER A 140 5.36 12.53 6.34
CA SER A 140 5.83 11.17 6.61
C SER A 140 4.81 10.17 6.06
N HIS A 141 5.27 9.28 5.19
CA HIS A 141 4.51 8.10 4.77
C HIS A 141 4.80 6.97 5.75
N ASN A 142 3.85 6.66 6.64
CA ASN A 142 4.01 5.57 7.59
C ASN A 142 3.15 4.40 7.13
N THR A 143 3.73 3.58 6.26
CA THR A 143 3.29 2.19 6.10
C THR A 143 4.20 1.34 6.97
N GLU A 144 3.81 1.21 8.24
CA GLU A 144 4.41 0.20 9.10
C GLU A 144 3.65 -1.11 8.91
N MET A 145 4.37 -2.18 8.62
CA MET A 145 3.81 -3.53 8.63
C MET A 145 4.45 -4.32 9.76
N ARG A 146 3.62 -5.09 10.45
CA ARG A 146 4.05 -6.13 11.38
C ARG A 146 3.32 -7.41 11.03
N LEU A 147 3.91 -8.55 11.35
CA LEU A 147 3.21 -9.81 11.24
C LEU A 147 1.93 -9.76 12.08
N SER A 148 0.84 -10.28 11.50
CA SER A 148 -0.37 -10.58 12.27
C SER A 148 -0.09 -11.73 13.23
N LYS A 149 -0.99 -11.99 14.18
CA LYS A 149 -0.81 -13.11 15.12
C LYS A 149 -0.75 -14.44 14.37
N GLU A 150 -1.56 -14.58 13.33
CA GLU A 150 -1.63 -15.74 12.46
C GLU A 150 -0.33 -15.89 11.66
N GLY A 151 0.20 -14.79 11.12
CA GLY A 151 1.50 -14.78 10.42
C GLY A 151 2.68 -15.13 11.33
N GLN A 152 2.60 -14.83 12.64
CA GLN A 152 3.61 -15.28 13.60
C GLN A 152 3.55 -16.79 13.84
N GLU A 153 2.36 -17.37 13.95
CA GLU A 153 2.21 -18.83 14.08
C GLU A 153 2.73 -19.58 12.84
N MET A 154 2.65 -19.01 11.64
CA MET A 154 3.24 -19.61 10.42
C MET A 154 4.76 -19.80 10.51
N LEU A 155 5.45 -18.95 11.28
CA LEU A 155 6.90 -18.98 11.48
C LEU A 155 7.30 -19.68 12.79
N LYS A 156 6.33 -20.28 13.49
CA LYS A 156 6.57 -20.94 14.76
C LYS A 156 7.61 -22.03 14.59
N ASP A 157 8.56 -22.05 15.52
CA ASP A 157 9.64 -23.04 15.59
C ASP A 157 10.60 -23.10 14.39
N ILE A 158 10.54 -22.14 13.45
CA ILE A 158 11.43 -22.11 12.28
C ILE A 158 12.93 -22.10 12.62
N GLY A 159 13.30 -21.60 13.81
CA GLY A 159 14.67 -21.58 14.31
C GLY A 159 15.13 -22.86 15.02
N LYS A 160 14.33 -23.93 15.01
CA LYS A 160 14.63 -25.22 15.65
C LYS A 160 14.93 -26.32 14.64
N ASP A 161 15.50 -25.96 13.50
CA ASP A 161 15.82 -26.88 12.40
C ASP A 161 14.61 -27.74 11.95
N THR A 162 13.41 -27.15 11.95
CA THR A 162 12.15 -27.83 11.59
C THR A 162 11.92 -27.95 10.08
N VAL A 163 12.63 -27.15 9.28
CA VAL A 163 12.53 -27.09 7.82
C VAL A 163 13.90 -26.92 7.20
N ASP A 164 14.07 -27.43 5.98
CA ASP A 164 15.31 -27.25 5.24
C ASP A 164 15.47 -25.81 4.74
N PHE A 165 16.73 -25.34 4.76
CA PHE A 165 17.12 -24.04 4.24
C PHE A 165 18.06 -24.20 3.05
N ILE A 166 17.83 -23.41 2.01
CA ILE A 166 18.68 -23.32 0.83
C ILE A 166 19.33 -21.94 0.75
N ASP A 167 20.41 -21.85 0.00
CA ASP A 167 21.01 -20.55 -0.29
C ASP A 167 20.08 -19.74 -1.21
N ASN A 168 20.01 -18.43 -0.98
CA ASN A 168 19.27 -17.51 -1.83
C ASN A 168 19.98 -17.35 -3.20
N TYR A 169 19.36 -16.62 -4.14
CA TYR A 169 19.82 -16.55 -5.53
C TYR A 169 21.29 -16.11 -5.73
N ASP A 170 21.86 -15.32 -4.81
CA ASP A 170 23.25 -14.83 -4.87
C ASP A 170 24.19 -15.52 -3.86
N GLY A 171 23.70 -16.50 -3.11
CA GLY A 171 24.47 -17.27 -2.14
C GLY A 171 24.88 -16.50 -0.89
N THR A 172 24.36 -15.29 -0.66
CA THR A 172 24.75 -14.46 0.50
C THR A 172 23.95 -14.75 1.76
N ARG A 173 22.76 -15.35 1.63
CA ARG A 173 21.83 -15.64 2.72
C ARG A 173 21.17 -17.00 2.51
N LYS A 174 20.53 -17.49 3.57
CA LYS A 174 19.69 -18.67 3.49
C LYS A 174 18.21 -18.32 3.57
N GLU A 175 17.39 -19.06 2.85
CA GLU A 175 15.94 -18.98 2.87
C GLU A 175 15.31 -20.37 3.07
N PRO A 176 14.20 -20.47 3.82
CA PRO A 176 13.53 -21.74 4.04
C PRO A 176 12.83 -22.21 2.75
N VAL A 177 12.90 -23.51 2.45
CA VAL A 177 12.20 -24.09 1.28
C VAL A 177 10.69 -24.07 1.47
N VAL A 178 10.24 -24.32 2.70
CA VAL A 178 8.84 -24.27 3.13
C VAL A 178 8.75 -23.62 4.51
N LEU A 179 7.57 -23.10 4.86
CA LEU A 179 7.31 -22.61 6.21
C LEU A 179 6.82 -23.76 7.11
N PRO A 180 7.11 -23.74 8.43
CA PRO A 180 6.58 -24.73 9.36
C PRO A 180 5.05 -24.87 9.32
N SER A 181 4.34 -23.73 9.17
CA SER A 181 2.90 -23.64 8.89
C SER A 181 2.04 -24.67 9.64
N PRO A 182 1.87 -24.54 10.97
CA PRO A 182 1.04 -25.46 11.76
C PRO A 182 -0.44 -25.45 11.37
N LEU A 183 -0.89 -24.46 10.61
CA LEU A 183 -2.24 -24.35 10.07
C LEU A 183 -2.26 -24.71 8.57
N PRO A 184 -3.35 -25.33 8.07
CA PRO A 184 -3.51 -25.76 6.67
C PRO A 184 -3.82 -24.59 5.73
N GLN A 185 -2.86 -23.67 5.58
CA GLN A 185 -3.01 -22.37 4.90
C GLN A 185 -3.56 -22.46 3.48
N LEU A 186 -3.21 -23.51 2.73
CA LEU A 186 -3.64 -23.71 1.36
C LEU A 186 -5.18 -23.81 1.24
N LEU A 187 -5.82 -24.52 2.16
CA LEU A 187 -7.29 -24.67 2.15
C LEU A 187 -7.97 -23.46 2.78
N LEU A 188 -7.36 -22.85 3.80
CA LEU A 188 -7.93 -21.68 4.49
C LEU A 188 -8.06 -20.47 3.56
N ASN A 189 -7.00 -20.12 2.84
CA ASN A 189 -7.01 -18.95 1.96
C ASN A 189 -7.33 -19.28 0.50
N GLY A 190 -7.23 -20.56 0.13
CA GLY A 190 -7.27 -20.96 -1.26
C GLY A 190 -6.00 -20.56 -2.03
N CYS A 191 -6.01 -20.84 -3.33
CA CYS A 191 -4.94 -20.48 -4.25
C CYS A 191 -5.50 -20.31 -5.65
N LEU A 192 -5.11 -19.22 -6.32
CA LEU A 192 -5.38 -19.01 -7.73
C LEU A 192 -4.05 -18.85 -8.46
N GLY A 193 -3.81 -19.71 -9.44
CA GLY A 193 -2.55 -19.73 -10.19
C GLY A 193 -2.76 -20.18 -11.62
N ILE A 194 -2.12 -19.49 -12.56
CA ILE A 194 -2.08 -19.87 -13.98
C ILE A 194 -0.61 -20.05 -14.36
N ALA A 195 -0.26 -21.26 -14.75
CA ALA A 195 1.07 -21.64 -15.21
C ALA A 195 1.01 -22.05 -16.69
N VAL A 196 2.17 -22.36 -17.29
CA VAL A 196 2.23 -22.82 -18.67
C VAL A 196 1.60 -24.21 -18.77
N GLY A 197 0.43 -24.31 -19.39
CA GLY A 197 -0.30 -25.57 -19.59
C GLY A 197 -1.12 -26.05 -18.40
N MET A 198 -1.19 -25.30 -17.29
CA MET A 198 -1.91 -25.68 -16.08
C MET A 198 -2.58 -24.47 -15.43
N ALA A 199 -3.72 -24.70 -14.79
CA ALA A 199 -4.39 -23.71 -13.95
C ALA A 199 -4.88 -24.37 -12.66
N THR A 200 -4.80 -23.62 -11.56
CA THR A 200 -5.23 -24.03 -10.23
C THR A 200 -6.15 -22.96 -9.67
N ASN A 201 -7.30 -23.38 -9.14
CA ASN A 201 -8.22 -22.53 -8.42
C ASN A 201 -8.81 -23.33 -7.25
N ILE A 202 -8.28 -23.10 -6.06
CA ILE A 202 -8.72 -23.72 -4.81
C ILE A 202 -9.45 -22.62 -4.03
N PRO A 203 -10.72 -22.81 -3.65
CA PRO A 203 -11.46 -21.81 -2.91
C PRO A 203 -11.09 -21.84 -1.41
N PRO A 204 -11.31 -20.74 -0.67
CA PRO A 204 -11.08 -20.67 0.77
C PRO A 204 -12.08 -21.53 1.56
N HIS A 205 -11.70 -21.95 2.77
CA HIS A 205 -12.50 -22.79 3.67
C HIS A 205 -12.41 -22.28 5.10
N ASN A 206 -13.41 -22.67 5.91
CA ASN A 206 -13.48 -22.28 7.30
C ASN A 206 -12.42 -22.99 8.16
N LEU A 207 -11.78 -22.26 9.08
CA LEU A 207 -10.75 -22.81 9.95
C LEU A 207 -11.27 -23.93 10.87
N ASN A 208 -12.43 -23.73 11.48
CA ASN A 208 -12.96 -24.69 12.44
C ASN A 208 -13.33 -26.01 11.74
N GLU A 209 -14.01 -25.93 10.59
CA GLU A 209 -14.39 -27.11 9.79
C GLU A 209 -13.17 -27.93 9.38
N ILE A 210 -12.11 -27.26 8.92
CA ILE A 210 -10.87 -27.94 8.53
C ILE A 210 -10.18 -28.56 9.75
N CYS A 211 -10.14 -27.88 10.89
CA CYS A 211 -9.58 -28.44 12.12
C CYS A 211 -10.36 -29.66 12.61
N ASP A 212 -11.69 -29.61 12.61
CA ASP A 212 -12.55 -30.71 13.04
C ASP A 212 -12.38 -31.93 12.10
N ALA A 213 -12.33 -31.69 10.79
CA ALA A 213 -12.04 -32.73 9.81
C ALA A 213 -10.66 -33.37 10.02
N LEU A 214 -9.63 -32.56 10.29
CA LEU A 214 -8.28 -33.07 10.55
C LEU A 214 -8.23 -33.91 11.83
N ILE A 215 -8.88 -33.46 12.92
CA ILE A 215 -8.98 -34.22 14.17
C ILE A 215 -9.67 -35.57 13.91
N TYR A 216 -10.77 -35.56 13.15
CA TYR A 216 -11.48 -36.79 12.79
C TYR A 216 -10.58 -37.76 11.99
N LEU A 217 -9.84 -37.25 11.00
CA LEU A 217 -8.93 -38.04 10.15
C LEU A 217 -7.74 -38.63 10.92
N VAL A 218 -7.31 -38.01 12.03
CA VAL A 218 -6.27 -38.57 12.90
C VAL A 218 -6.73 -39.89 13.53
N GLU A 219 -8.00 -39.97 13.93
CA GLU A 219 -8.58 -41.19 14.53
C GLU A 219 -9.11 -42.16 13.45
N HIS A 220 -9.53 -41.64 12.30
CA HIS A 220 -10.18 -42.39 11.21
C HIS A 220 -9.39 -42.27 9.90
N SER A 221 -8.20 -42.86 9.85
CA SER A 221 -7.30 -42.74 8.70
C SER A 221 -7.81 -43.34 7.38
N LYS A 222 -8.95 -44.04 7.41
CA LYS A 222 -9.60 -44.67 6.24
C LYS A 222 -10.94 -44.01 5.90
N ALA A 223 -11.23 -42.84 6.48
CA ALA A 223 -12.45 -42.11 6.18
C ALA A 223 -12.49 -41.72 4.71
N ASP A 224 -13.67 -41.81 4.11
CA ASP A 224 -13.89 -41.42 2.73
C ASP A 224 -14.26 -39.93 2.63
N VAL A 225 -14.34 -39.41 1.41
CA VAL A 225 -14.71 -38.00 1.15
C VAL A 225 -16.08 -37.66 1.76
N GLU A 226 -17.01 -38.62 1.75
CA GLU A 226 -18.34 -38.47 2.33
C GLU A 226 -18.32 -38.26 3.86
N ASP A 227 -17.36 -38.89 4.56
CA ASP A 227 -17.17 -38.69 6.00
C ASP A 227 -16.60 -37.30 6.29
N VAL A 228 -15.62 -36.86 5.50
CA VAL A 228 -15.01 -35.53 5.63
C VAL A 228 -16.01 -34.43 5.28
N PHE A 229 -16.91 -34.67 4.33
CA PHE A 229 -17.95 -33.74 3.90
C PHE A 229 -18.93 -33.38 5.03
N GLN A 230 -19.06 -34.22 6.07
CA GLN A 230 -19.86 -33.90 7.25
C GLN A 230 -19.28 -32.72 8.05
N PHE A 231 -17.96 -32.54 7.98
CA PHE A 231 -17.24 -31.45 8.63
C PHE A 231 -17.03 -30.26 7.70
N VAL A 232 -16.57 -30.52 6.47
CA VAL A 232 -16.29 -29.50 5.45
C VAL A 232 -17.40 -29.49 4.42
N GLN A 233 -18.44 -28.69 4.67
CA GLN A 233 -19.67 -28.70 3.87
C GLN A 233 -19.51 -27.97 2.53
N GLY A 234 -18.53 -27.07 2.45
CA GLY A 234 -18.22 -26.32 1.25
C GLY A 234 -17.20 -25.22 1.49
N PRO A 235 -16.92 -24.42 0.46
CA PRO A 235 -16.03 -23.28 0.58
C PRO A 235 -16.66 -22.12 1.37
N ASP A 236 -15.81 -21.38 2.09
CA ASP A 236 -16.18 -20.22 2.90
C ASP A 236 -15.57 -18.95 2.28
N PHE A 237 -16.36 -18.26 1.45
CA PHE A 237 -15.90 -17.04 0.77
C PHE A 237 -15.95 -15.84 1.72
N PRO A 238 -14.94 -14.95 1.71
CA PRO A 238 -14.92 -13.76 2.59
C PRO A 238 -16.06 -12.78 2.31
N THR A 239 -16.70 -12.88 1.13
CA THR A 239 -17.88 -12.09 0.74
C THR A 239 -19.20 -12.71 1.17
N GLY A 240 -19.20 -13.94 1.70
CA GLY A 240 -20.38 -14.80 1.77
C GLY A 240 -20.87 -15.21 0.37
N GLY A 241 -22.07 -15.80 0.32
CA GLY A 241 -22.70 -16.25 -0.92
C GLY A 241 -23.74 -17.34 -0.64
N PHE A 242 -24.43 -17.81 -1.70
CA PHE A 242 -25.32 -18.96 -1.62
C PHE A 242 -24.90 -20.00 -2.64
N ILE A 243 -24.41 -21.14 -2.15
CA ILE A 243 -24.05 -22.26 -3.01
C ILE A 243 -25.22 -23.23 -3.06
N TYR A 244 -25.76 -23.45 -4.25
CA TYR A 244 -26.97 -24.26 -4.46
C TYR A 244 -26.66 -25.73 -4.81
N ASP A 245 -25.44 -26.05 -5.22
CA ASP A 245 -25.08 -27.38 -5.74
C ASP A 245 -24.09 -28.12 -4.84
N GLN A 246 -24.62 -28.79 -3.81
CA GLN A 246 -23.83 -29.66 -2.92
C GLN A 246 -23.20 -30.85 -3.66
N ARG A 247 -23.85 -31.36 -4.73
CA ARG A 247 -23.30 -32.48 -5.51
C ARG A 247 -22.07 -32.03 -6.29
N GLY A 248 -22.12 -30.84 -6.88
CA GLY A 248 -20.97 -30.23 -7.55
C GLY A 248 -19.77 -30.02 -6.62
N ILE A 249 -20.00 -29.62 -5.37
CA ILE A 249 -18.93 -29.52 -4.36
C ILE A 249 -18.34 -30.91 -4.06
N MET A 250 -19.20 -31.90 -3.79
CA MET A 250 -18.74 -33.26 -3.44
C MET A 250 -17.95 -33.91 -4.59
N GLU A 251 -18.36 -33.69 -5.83
CA GLU A 251 -17.64 -34.12 -7.02
C GLU A 251 -16.29 -33.39 -7.15
N ALA A 252 -16.28 -32.07 -6.91
CA ALA A 252 -15.06 -31.27 -6.91
C ALA A 252 -14.04 -31.73 -5.86
N TYR A 253 -14.49 -32.10 -4.65
CA TYR A 253 -13.62 -32.63 -3.61
C TYR A 253 -13.14 -34.05 -3.91
N SER A 254 -13.98 -34.88 -4.51
CA SER A 254 -13.60 -36.27 -4.86
C SER A 254 -12.64 -36.35 -6.04
N GLN A 255 -12.87 -35.53 -7.08
CA GLN A 255 -12.09 -35.57 -8.33
C GLN A 255 -11.02 -34.47 -8.42
N GLY A 256 -11.03 -33.49 -7.53
CA GLY A 256 -10.18 -32.30 -7.58
C GLY A 256 -10.56 -31.30 -8.68
N LYS A 257 -11.68 -31.52 -9.37
CA LYS A 257 -12.21 -30.66 -10.44
C LYS A 257 -13.73 -30.66 -10.41
N GLY A 258 -14.33 -29.49 -10.46
CA GLY A 258 -15.78 -29.35 -10.57
C GLY A 258 -16.17 -27.87 -10.56
N PRO A 259 -17.27 -27.51 -11.22
CA PRO A 259 -17.80 -26.15 -11.14
C PRO A 259 -18.44 -25.92 -9.76
N ILE A 260 -18.15 -24.79 -9.14
CA ILE A 260 -18.85 -24.31 -7.95
C ILE A 260 -19.56 -23.02 -8.33
N LEU A 261 -20.89 -23.01 -8.23
CA LEU A 261 -21.72 -21.83 -8.49
C LEU A 261 -21.99 -21.12 -7.16
N VAL A 262 -21.52 -19.87 -7.05
CA VAL A 262 -21.58 -19.02 -5.85
C VAL A 262 -22.45 -17.79 -6.10
#